data_AF-A0A2J6H3X8-F1
#
_entry.id   AF-A0A2J6H3X8-F1
#
_cell.length_a   1.000
_cell.length_b   1.000
_cell.length_c   1.000
_cell.angle_alpha   90.00
_cell.angle_beta   90.00
_cell.angle_gamma   90.00
#
_symmetry.space_group_name_H-M   'P 1'
#
loop_
_entity.id
_entity.type
_entity.pdbx_description
1 polymer ?
#
loop_
_entity_poly.entity_id
_entity_poly.type
_entity_poly.pdbx_seq_one_letter_code
_entity_poly.pdbx_strand_id
1 'polypeptide(L)'
;MNINFELVMVGKLVVAFIFGAFIGYDREKQGADAGIRTYAAICFGSTLFTAIADSFNDITSASRIIANIIIGIGFLGAGIISKNEGANGAYGLTSAATVWCTAAVGVAVGLDMFIIAIVASCMLYFLLSLDRQLWYKRWKERIKK
;
A
#
# COMPACT_ATOMS: atom_id res chain seq x y z
N MET A 1 -4.31 17.90 -23.83
CA MET A 1 -4.16 17.84 -22.35
C MET A 1 -3.29 19.02 -21.93
N ASN A 2 -3.61 19.69 -20.83
CA ASN A 2 -2.92 20.91 -20.42
C ASN A 2 -1.65 20.55 -19.63
N ILE A 3 -0.50 21.17 -19.93
CA ILE A 3 0.78 20.88 -19.25
C ILE A 3 0.68 21.02 -17.72
N ASN A 4 -0.15 21.96 -17.25
CA ASN A 4 -0.40 22.17 -15.82
C ASN A 4 -1.05 20.96 -15.15
N PHE A 5 -1.96 20.27 -15.86
CA PHE A 5 -2.60 19.06 -15.36
C PHE A 5 -1.59 17.92 -15.19
N GLU A 6 -0.69 17.75 -16.16
CA GLU A 6 0.37 16.75 -16.10
C GLU A 6 1.35 17.03 -14.95
N LEU A 7 1.70 18.30 -14.72
CA LEU A 7 2.57 18.69 -13.59
C LEU A 7 1.93 18.37 -12.23
N VAL A 8 0.62 18.59 -12.08
CA VAL A 8 -0.10 18.19 -10.86
C VAL A 8 -0.09 16.68 -10.69
N MET A 9 -0.30 15.93 -11.78
CA MET A 9 -0.23 14.46 -11.76
C MET A 9 1.16 13.97 -11.35
N VAL A 10 2.24 14.57 -11.87
CA VAL A 10 3.61 14.26 -11.46
C VAL A 10 3.79 14.49 -9.95
N GLY A 11 3.25 15.58 -9.40
CA GLY A 11 3.25 15.83 -7.96
C GLY A 11 2.58 14.70 -7.16
N LYS A 12 1.40 14.25 -7.59
CA LYS A 12 0.70 13.09 -6.98
C LYS A 12 1.56 11.83 -7.00
N LEU A 13 2.20 11.54 -8.13
CA LEU A 13 3.05 10.35 -8.29
C LEU A 13 4.26 10.37 -7.36
N VAL A 14 4.90 11.53 -7.17
CA VAL A 14 6.02 11.68 -6.24
C VAL A 14 5.55 11.46 -4.80
N VAL A 15 4.42 12.05 -4.40
CA VAL A 15 3.85 11.87 -3.05
C VAL A 15 3.50 10.39 -2.81
N ALA A 16 2.85 9.74 -3.77
CA ALA A 16 2.51 8.32 -3.68
C ALA A 16 3.75 7.42 -3.58
N PHE A 17 4.80 7.71 -4.35
CA PHE A 17 6.06 6.99 -4.26
C PHE A 17 6.67 7.10 -2.86
N ILE A 18 6.67 8.32 -2.27
CA ILE A 18 7.18 8.56 -0.92
C ILE A 18 6.36 7.80 0.13
N PHE A 19 5.03 7.83 0.06
CA PHE A 19 4.17 7.10 1.01
C PHE A 19 4.35 5.59 0.90
N GLY A 20 4.38 5.04 -0.32
CA GLY A 20 4.67 3.62 -0.52
C GLY A 20 6.04 3.23 0.01
N ALA A 21 7.08 4.04 -0.26
CA ALA A 21 8.42 3.80 0.25
C ALA A 21 8.47 3.87 1.80
N PHE A 22 7.76 4.82 2.40
CA PHE A 22 7.65 4.97 3.86
C PHE A 22 7.03 3.73 4.51
N ILE A 23 5.93 3.21 3.96
CA ILE A 23 5.28 1.99 4.47
C ILE A 23 6.21 0.78 4.29
N GLY A 24 6.83 0.64 3.11
CA GLY A 24 7.71 -0.49 2.79
C GLY A 24 9.05 -0.48 3.53
N TYR A 25 9.46 0.64 4.12
CA TYR A 25 10.74 0.78 4.83
C TYR A 25 10.89 -0.20 5.98
N ASP A 26 9.86 -0.32 6.82
CA ASP A 26 9.92 -1.23 7.95
C ASP A 26 9.92 -2.70 7.49
N ARG A 27 9.24 -3.01 6.39
CA ARG A 27 9.21 -4.36 5.80
C ARG A 27 10.57 -4.80 5.28
N GLU A 28 11.26 -3.93 4.53
CA GLU A 28 12.59 -4.24 3.99
C GLU A 28 13.61 -4.44 5.11
N LYS A 29 13.52 -3.63 6.18
CA LYS A 29 14.36 -3.79 7.36
C LYS A 29 14.12 -5.10 8.12
N GLN A 30 12.93 -5.67 8.04
CA GLN A 30 12.59 -6.96 8.64
C GLN A 30 12.88 -8.15 7.72
N GLY A 31 13.40 -7.92 6.51
CA GLY A 31 13.66 -8.99 5.54
C GLY A 31 12.38 -9.66 5.02
N ALA A 32 11.24 -8.95 5.04
CA ALA A 32 9.98 -9.47 4.53
C ALA A 32 10.01 -9.64 2.99
N ASP A 33 9.20 -10.56 2.47
CA ASP A 33 9.14 -10.87 1.03
C ASP A 33 8.81 -9.67 0.12
N ALA A 34 8.09 -8.67 0.66
CA ALA A 34 7.75 -7.43 -0.03
C ALA A 34 8.35 -6.24 0.75
N GLY A 35 9.31 -5.54 0.13
CA GLY A 35 10.04 -4.41 0.71
C GLY A 35 9.66 -3.05 0.11
N ILE A 36 10.51 -2.04 0.28
CA ILE A 36 10.32 -0.65 -0.16
C ILE A 36 9.95 -0.59 -1.64
N ARG A 37 10.67 -1.35 -2.47
CA ARG A 37 10.46 -1.36 -3.94
C ARG A 37 9.06 -1.80 -4.31
N THR A 38 8.55 -2.83 -3.65
CA THR A 38 7.20 -3.37 -3.90
C THR A 38 6.14 -2.36 -3.49
N TYR A 39 6.23 -1.82 -2.28
CA TYR A 39 5.22 -0.89 -1.75
C TYR A 39 5.21 0.44 -2.51
N ALA A 40 6.38 0.97 -2.86
CA ALA A 40 6.50 2.18 -3.69
C ALA A 40 5.88 1.96 -5.07
N ALA A 41 6.16 0.84 -5.74
CA ALA A 41 5.59 0.52 -7.05
C ALA A 41 4.06 0.36 -7.00
N ILE A 42 3.53 -0.31 -5.97
CA ILE A 42 2.08 -0.48 -5.78
C ILE A 42 1.39 0.86 -5.58
N CYS A 43 1.91 1.70 -4.68
CA CYS A 43 1.32 3.01 -4.37
C CYS A 43 1.38 3.93 -5.60
N PHE A 44 2.54 3.97 -6.27
CA PHE A 44 2.75 4.73 -7.52
C PHE A 44 1.80 4.27 -8.63
N GLY A 45 1.75 2.98 -8.93
CA GLY A 45 0.93 2.44 -10.01
C GLY A 45 -0.56 2.63 -9.78
N SER A 46 -1.02 2.41 -8.54
CA SER A 46 -2.43 2.67 -8.16
C SER A 46 -2.78 4.15 -8.35
N THR A 47 -1.90 5.06 -7.93
CA THR A 47 -2.09 6.51 -8.12
C THR A 47 -2.16 6.88 -9.59
N LEU A 48 -1.25 6.33 -10.42
CA LEU A 48 -1.21 6.61 -11.85
C LEU A 48 -2.50 6.17 -12.54
N PHE A 49 -2.93 4.93 -12.34
CA PHE A 49 -4.17 4.44 -12.94
C PHE A 49 -5.40 5.21 -12.46
N THR A 50 -5.47 5.53 -11.17
CA THR A 50 -6.57 6.32 -10.62
C THR A 50 -6.58 7.75 -11.16
N ALA A 51 -5.44 8.42 -11.25
CA ALA A 51 -5.36 9.79 -11.77
C ALA A 51 -5.67 9.86 -13.28
N ILE A 52 -5.26 8.85 -14.05
CA ILE A 52 -5.67 8.70 -15.46
C ILE A 52 -7.19 8.49 -15.53
N ALA A 53 -7.75 7.64 -14.68
CA ALA A 53 -9.18 7.36 -14.67
C ALA A 53 -10.03 8.58 -14.32
N ASP A 54 -9.59 9.35 -13.32
CA ASP A 54 -10.22 10.60 -12.89
C ASP A 54 -10.22 11.66 -14.00
N SER A 55 -9.17 11.68 -14.84
CA SER A 55 -9.08 12.61 -15.98
C SER A 55 -10.21 12.46 -17.02
N PHE A 56 -10.88 11.31 -17.07
CA PHE A 56 -12.02 11.09 -17.96
C PHE A 56 -13.30 11.76 -17.47
N ASN A 57 -13.35 12.27 -16.23
CA ASN A 57 -14.54 12.83 -15.59
C ASN A 57 -15.77 11.89 -15.62
N ASP A 58 -15.52 10.58 -15.63
CA ASP A 58 -16.56 9.55 -15.58
C ASP A 58 -16.36 8.66 -14.34
N ILE A 59 -17.24 8.85 -13.37
CA ILE A 59 -17.27 8.09 -12.10
C ILE A 59 -17.36 6.58 -12.35
N THR A 60 -18.06 6.16 -13.42
CA THR A 60 -18.23 4.74 -13.74
C THR A 60 -16.91 4.13 -14.18
N SER A 61 -16.18 4.81 -15.09
CA SER A 61 -14.85 4.41 -15.53
C SER A 61 -13.83 4.42 -14.39
N ALA A 62 -13.83 5.47 -13.55
CA ALA A 62 -12.98 5.54 -12.37
C ALA A 62 -13.22 4.38 -11.39
N SER A 63 -14.49 4.11 -11.08
CA SER A 63 -14.88 3.01 -10.19
C SER A 63 -14.45 1.64 -10.74
N ARG A 64 -14.57 1.43 -12.06
CA ARG A 64 -14.12 0.19 -12.73
C ARG A 64 -12.61 0.02 -12.67
N ILE A 65 -11.83 1.09 -12.92
CA ILE A 65 -10.38 1.02 -12.85
C ILE A 65 -9.92 0.74 -11.42
N ILE A 66 -10.51 1.40 -10.42
CA ILE A 66 -10.23 1.15 -9.00
C ILE A 66 -10.56 -0.30 -8.61
N ALA A 67 -11.72 -0.82 -9.03
CA ALA A 67 -12.08 -2.23 -8.78
C ALA A 67 -11.05 -3.20 -9.37
N ASN A 68 -10.55 -2.93 -10.58
CA ASN A 68 -9.51 -3.75 -11.20
C ASN A 68 -8.16 -3.66 -10.48
N ILE A 69 -7.79 -2.50 -9.92
CA ILE A 69 -6.61 -2.37 -9.05
C ILE A 69 -6.77 -3.27 -7.82
N ILE A 70 -7.92 -3.20 -7.14
CA ILE A 70 -8.20 -4.00 -5.93
C ILE A 70 -8.08 -5.50 -6.23
N ILE A 71 -8.65 -5.95 -7.35
CA ILE A 71 -8.57 -7.35 -7.79
C ILE A 71 -7.13 -7.73 -8.15
N GLY A 72 -6.43 -6.90 -8.92
CA GLY A 72 -5.06 -7.16 -9.35
C GLY A 72 -4.07 -7.30 -8.18
N ILE A 73 -4.21 -6.46 -7.16
CA ILE A 73 -3.39 -6.55 -5.94
C ILE A 73 -3.70 -7.83 -5.14
N GLY A 74 -4.94 -8.33 -5.21
CA GLY A 74 -5.30 -9.63 -4.64
C GLY A 74 -4.45 -10.78 -5.20
N PHE A 75 -4.15 -10.76 -6.51
CA PHE A 75 -3.25 -11.75 -7.14
C PHE A 75 -1.80 -11.63 -6.64
N LEU A 76 -1.29 -10.41 -6.45
CA LEU A 76 0.04 -10.21 -5.85
C LEU A 76 0.09 -10.72 -4.40
N GLY A 77 -0.99 -10.49 -3.63
CA GLY A 77 -1.14 -10.99 -2.28
C GLY A 77 -1.10 -12.52 -2.23
N ALA A 78 -1.83 -13.20 -3.12
CA ALA A 78 -1.76 -14.65 -3.25
C ALA A 78 -0.33 -15.13 -3.58
N GLY A 79 0.35 -14.45 -4.50
CA GLY A 79 1.76 -14.76 -4.84
C GLY A 79 2.73 -14.59 -3.65
N ILE A 80 2.53 -13.58 -2.81
CA ILE A 80 3.31 -13.39 -1.57
C ILE A 80 3.09 -14.53 -0.58
N ILE A 81 1.85 -15.01 -0.45
CA ILE A 81 1.48 -16.09 0.47
C ILE A 81 2.02 -17.44 -0.03
N SER A 82 1.86 -17.74 -1.33
CA SER A 82 2.26 -19.02 -1.92
C SER A 82 3.77 -19.24 -2.01
N LYS A 83 4.59 -18.18 -1.94
CA LYS A 83 6.06 -18.29 -2.08
C LYS A 83 6.74 -19.11 -0.97
N ASN A 84 6.05 -19.38 0.15
CA ASN A 84 6.62 -20.03 1.33
C ASN A 84 5.82 -21.26 1.82
N GLU A 85 5.43 -22.16 0.91
CA GLU A 85 4.71 -23.41 1.23
C GLU A 85 5.45 -24.37 2.20
N GLY A 86 6.73 -24.13 2.51
CA GLY A 86 7.52 -24.95 3.45
C GLY A 86 7.61 -24.44 4.90
N ALA A 87 7.09 -23.24 5.19
CA ALA A 87 7.14 -22.67 6.54
C ALA A 87 5.87 -23.04 7.32
N ASN A 88 6.00 -23.82 8.41
CA ASN A 88 4.90 -24.09 9.33
C ASN A 88 4.37 -22.79 9.95
N GLY A 89 3.34 -22.18 9.35
CA GLY A 89 2.65 -21.00 9.86
C GLY A 89 2.01 -20.12 8.79
N ALA A 90 1.23 -19.11 9.20
CA ALA A 90 0.62 -18.11 8.32
C ALA A 90 1.66 -17.09 7.80
N TYR A 91 2.60 -17.56 6.99
CA TYR A 91 3.67 -16.74 6.42
C TYR A 91 3.12 -15.82 5.32
N GLY A 92 3.64 -14.59 5.22
CA GLY A 92 3.26 -13.64 4.18
C GLY A 92 1.85 -13.02 4.30
N LEU A 93 0.97 -13.50 5.19
CA LEU A 93 -0.41 -13.02 5.32
C LEU A 93 -0.48 -11.52 5.66
N THR A 94 0.33 -11.06 6.62
CA THR A 94 0.43 -9.64 6.98
C THR A 94 0.97 -8.83 5.81
N SER A 95 2.00 -9.33 5.10
CA SER A 95 2.60 -8.63 3.95
C SER A 95 1.61 -8.48 2.80
N ALA A 96 0.82 -9.52 2.51
CA ALA A 96 -0.24 -9.47 1.51
C ALA A 96 -1.32 -8.44 1.89
N ALA A 97 -1.78 -8.45 3.14
CA ALA A 97 -2.76 -7.48 3.62
C ALA A 97 -2.24 -6.04 3.53
N THR A 98 -0.98 -5.79 3.87
CA THR A 98 -0.43 -4.43 3.89
C THR A 98 -0.06 -3.93 2.49
N VAL A 99 0.32 -4.82 1.57
CA VAL A 99 0.39 -4.52 0.14
C VAL A 99 -0.97 -4.08 -0.40
N TRP A 100 -2.03 -4.81 -0.03
CA TRP A 100 -3.40 -4.48 -0.41
C TRP A 100 -3.84 -3.09 0.09
N CYS A 101 -3.61 -2.80 1.37
CA CYS A 101 -3.91 -1.47 1.92
C CYS A 101 -3.04 -0.36 1.30
N THR A 102 -1.80 -0.65 0.91
CA THR A 102 -0.91 0.33 0.25
C THR A 102 -1.44 0.74 -1.13
N ALA A 103 -2.09 -0.17 -1.85
CA ALA A 103 -2.77 0.19 -3.08
C ALA A 103 -3.91 1.20 -2.83
N ALA A 104 -4.68 1.01 -1.75
CA ALA A 104 -5.73 1.96 -1.35
C ALA A 104 -5.17 3.35 -1.00
N VAL A 105 -3.97 3.43 -0.40
CA VAL A 105 -3.27 4.71 -0.21
C VAL A 105 -3.00 5.39 -1.56
N GLY A 106 -2.50 4.63 -2.55
CA GLY A 106 -2.26 5.17 -3.89
C GLY A 106 -3.55 5.65 -4.57
N VAL A 107 -4.65 4.88 -4.45
CA VAL A 107 -5.97 5.31 -4.95
C VAL A 107 -6.39 6.63 -4.29
N ALA A 108 -6.23 6.76 -2.96
CA ALA A 108 -6.55 7.99 -2.25
C ALA A 108 -5.71 9.19 -2.74
N VAL A 109 -4.41 9.01 -3.01
CA VAL A 109 -3.58 10.06 -3.61
C VAL A 109 -4.05 10.40 -5.03
N GLY A 110 -4.43 9.40 -5.84
CA GLY A 110 -4.96 9.60 -7.19
C GLY A 110 -6.21 10.49 -7.21
N LEU A 111 -7.11 10.29 -6.24
CA LEU A 111 -8.36 11.04 -6.05
C LEU A 111 -8.22 12.34 -5.22
N ASP A 112 -7.00 12.87 -5.04
CA ASP A 112 -6.75 14.10 -4.27
C ASP A 112 -7.09 14.01 -2.76
N MET A 113 -7.32 12.81 -2.23
CA MET A 113 -7.66 12.57 -0.82
C MET A 113 -6.40 12.53 0.06
N PHE A 114 -5.57 13.57 0.02
CA PHE A 114 -4.25 13.59 0.67
C PHE A 114 -4.29 13.39 2.19
N ILE A 115 -5.30 13.93 2.89
CA ILE A 115 -5.46 13.72 4.33
C ILE A 115 -5.65 12.24 4.65
N ILE A 116 -6.52 11.57 3.88
CA ILE A 116 -6.78 10.14 4.04
C ILE A 116 -5.52 9.32 3.70
N ALA A 117 -4.82 9.68 2.63
CA ALA A 117 -3.57 9.02 2.25
C ALA A 117 -2.49 9.13 3.35
N ILE A 118 -2.31 10.31 3.96
CA ILE A 118 -1.37 10.54 5.06
C ILE A 118 -1.75 9.68 6.27
N VAL A 119 -3.00 9.79 6.73
CA VAL A 119 -3.48 9.07 7.92
C VAL A 119 -3.36 7.56 7.72
N ALA A 120 -3.80 7.04 6.57
CA ALA A 120 -3.71 5.63 6.24
C ALA A 120 -2.26 5.15 6.18
N SER A 121 -1.36 5.92 5.57
CA SER A 121 0.08 5.59 5.51
C SER A 121 0.72 5.53 6.90
N CYS A 122 0.41 6.50 7.76
CA CYS A 122 0.90 6.53 9.14
C CYS A 122 0.34 5.37 9.96
N MET A 123 -0.96 5.07 9.84
CA MET A 123 -1.59 3.94 10.53
C MET A 123 -1.01 2.61 10.08
N LEU A 124 -0.82 2.41 8.76
CA LEU A 124 -0.19 1.22 8.23
C LEU A 124 1.24 1.08 8.76
N TYR A 125 2.07 2.11 8.63
CA TYR A 125 3.43 2.08 9.17
C TYR A 125 3.46 1.76 10.66
N PHE A 126 2.57 2.36 11.46
CA PHE A 126 2.46 2.09 12.88
C PHE A 126 2.09 0.63 13.16
N LEU A 127 1.10 0.09 12.44
CA LEU A 127 0.70 -1.32 12.53
C LEU A 127 1.88 -2.26 12.24
N LEU A 128 2.70 -1.93 11.23
CA LEU A 128 3.88 -2.70 10.88
C LEU A 128 4.99 -2.61 11.94
N SER A 129 5.16 -1.43 12.54
CA SER A 129 6.14 -1.18 13.59
C SER A 129 5.73 -1.71 14.97
N LEU A 130 4.50 -2.22 15.17
CA LEU A 130 4.04 -2.72 16.48
C LEU A 130 4.92 -3.84 17.04
N ASP A 131 5.37 -4.77 16.19
CA ASP A 131 6.26 -5.86 16.62
C ASP A 131 7.64 -5.37 17.09
N ARG A 132 7.99 -4.10 16.87
CA ARG A 132 9.18 -3.46 17.45
C ARG A 132 8.92 -2.85 18.83
N GLN A 133 7.69 -2.43 19.12
CA GLN A 133 7.40 -1.72 20.36
C GLN A 133 7.48 -2.67 21.56
N LEU A 134 8.40 -2.37 22.48
CA LEU A 134 8.63 -3.16 23.70
C LEU A 134 7.36 -3.29 24.55
N TRP A 135 6.51 -2.25 24.56
CA TRP A 135 5.22 -2.29 25.23
C TRP A 135 4.28 -3.36 24.66
N TYR A 136 4.18 -3.43 23.33
CA TYR A 136 3.34 -4.43 22.65
C TYR A 136 3.87 -5.86 22.86
N LYS A 137 5.18 -6.07 22.78
CA LYS A 137 5.79 -7.38 23.09
C LYS A 137 5.45 -7.85 24.51
N ARG A 138 5.66 -6.97 25.51
CA ARG A 138 5.32 -7.25 26.92
C ARG A 138 3.84 -7.54 27.12
N TRP A 139 2.96 -6.84 26.39
CA TRP A 139 1.53 -7.07 26.44
C TRP A 139 1.13 -8.43 25.83
N LYS A 140 1.70 -8.78 24.68
CA LYS A 140 1.47 -10.07 24.02
C LYS A 140 1.94 -11.27 24.85
N GLU A 141 3.05 -11.12 25.57
CA GLU A 141 3.54 -12.11 26.54
C GLU A 141 2.60 -12.30 27.74
N ARG A 142 1.91 -11.23 28.18
CA ARG A 142 0.93 -11.31 29.28
C ARG A 142 -0.35 -12.04 28.90
N ILE A 143 -0.77 -11.98 27.64
CA ILE A 143 -2.00 -12.65 27.14
C ILE A 143 -1.78 -14.15 26.89
N LYS A 144 -0.53 -14.56 26.62
CA LYS A 144 -0.17 -15.97 26.39
C LYS A 144 0.00 -16.78 27.68
N LYS A 145 0.00 -16.15 28.85
CA LYS A 145 -0.05 -16.81 30.15
C LYS A 145 -1.49 -16.96 30.61
#